data_AF-A0A1Y2AH78-F1
#
_entry.id   AF-A0A1Y2AH78-F1
#
_cell.length_a   1.000
_cell.length_b   1.000
_cell.length_c   1.000
_cell.angle_alpha   90.00
_cell.angle_beta   90.00
_cell.angle_gamma   90.00
#
_symmetry.space_group_name_H-M   'P 1'
#
loop_
_entity.id
_entity.type
_entity.pdbx_description
1 polymer ?
#
loop_
_entity_poly.entity_id
_entity_poly.type
_entity_poly.pdbx_seq_one_letter_code
_entity_poly.pdbx_strand_id
1 'polypeptide(L)'
;NWEQVPGSNMFSTTRDGFCNTPHRDHDTSPYNIGMFFAGPVINGTFSSRLDRVSHELHGGEFWWAEHGIVVGHAPANSSAEVIWRDDKDYHGTLSCWLSEG
;
A
#
# COMPACT_ATOMS: atom_id res chain seq x y z
N ASN A 1 -21.96 22.25 -18.31
CA ASN A 1 -20.59 21.76 -18.51
C ASN A 1 -20.19 20.92 -17.31
N TRP A 2 -20.26 19.60 -17.45
CA TRP A 2 -19.62 18.70 -16.49
C TRP A 2 -18.16 18.64 -16.90
N GLU A 3 -17.32 19.48 -16.29
CA GLU A 3 -15.88 19.26 -16.39
C GLU A 3 -15.61 17.85 -15.86
N GLN A 4 -14.96 17.01 -16.67
CA GLN A 4 -14.48 15.71 -16.22
C GLN A 4 -13.55 15.96 -15.04
N VAL A 5 -14.03 15.72 -13.82
CA VAL A 5 -13.18 15.67 -12.66
C VAL A 5 -12.32 14.42 -12.83
N PRO A 6 -10.98 14.53 -12.92
CA PRO A 6 -10.11 13.36 -12.96
C PRO A 6 -10.39 12.53 -11.71
N GLY A 7 -10.70 11.25 -11.90
CA GLY A 7 -11.01 10.32 -10.82
C GLY A 7 -10.30 8.99 -11.04
N SER A 8 -10.19 8.19 -9.99
CA SER A 8 -9.58 6.87 -10.06
C SER A 8 -10.29 6.01 -11.09
N ASN A 9 -9.54 5.55 -12.10
CA ASN A 9 -10.02 4.64 -13.15
C ASN A 9 -9.38 3.24 -13.05
N MET A 10 -8.42 3.06 -12.14
CA MET A 10 -7.73 1.80 -11.86
C MET A 10 -7.72 1.55 -10.35
N PHE A 11 -7.89 0.28 -9.97
CA PHE A 11 -7.71 -0.20 -8.61
C PHE A 11 -6.88 -1.49 -8.68
N SER A 12 -5.74 -1.52 -7.99
CA SER A 12 -4.90 -2.70 -7.87
C SER A 12 -4.93 -3.21 -6.43
N THR A 13 -4.82 -4.52 -6.26
CA THR A 13 -4.67 -5.15 -4.96
C THR A 13 -3.53 -6.15 -5.02
N THR A 14 -2.61 -6.03 -4.07
CA THR A 14 -1.48 -6.93 -3.92
C THR A 14 -1.66 -7.71 -2.60
N ARG A 15 -1.09 -8.92 -2.54
CA ARG A 15 -1.16 -9.81 -1.38
C ARG A 15 0.15 -10.56 -1.21
N ASP A 16 0.39 -11.10 -0.02
CA ASP A 16 1.37 -12.15 0.26
C ASP A 16 2.76 -11.88 -0.30
N GLY A 17 3.47 -10.89 0.25
CA GLY A 17 4.89 -10.69 -0.08
C GLY A 17 5.16 -9.82 -1.31
N PHE A 18 4.20 -8.96 -1.69
CA PHE A 18 4.45 -8.00 -2.76
C PHE A 18 5.56 -7.03 -2.39
N CYS A 19 6.52 -6.91 -3.29
CA CYS A 19 7.53 -5.87 -3.29
C CYS A 19 7.81 -5.45 -4.73
N ASN A 20 8.35 -4.25 -4.90
CA ASN A 20 8.78 -3.78 -6.21
C ASN A 20 10.06 -2.96 -6.09
N THR A 21 10.80 -2.92 -7.19
CA THR A 21 11.96 -2.02 -7.29
C THR A 21 11.44 -0.58 -7.23
N PRO A 22 12.06 0.30 -6.43
CA PRO A 22 11.66 1.69 -6.39
C PRO A 22 11.71 2.34 -7.78
N HIS A 23 10.66 3.08 -8.12
CA HIS A 23 10.46 3.72 -9.41
C HIS A 23 9.72 5.05 -9.24
N ARG A 24 9.59 5.78 -10.35
CA ARG A 24 8.56 6.81 -10.48
C ARG A 24 7.51 6.22 -11.40
N ASP A 25 6.27 6.44 -11.05
CA ASP A 25 5.16 6.09 -11.91
C ASP A 25 5.26 6.96 -13.19
N HIS A 26 4.69 6.48 -14.29
CA HIS A 26 4.77 7.15 -15.60
C HIS A 26 3.37 7.52 -16.11
N ASP A 27 2.40 7.54 -15.21
CA ASP A 27 1.01 7.81 -15.50
C ASP A 27 0.82 9.32 -15.64
N THR A 28 -0.33 9.69 -16.22
CA THR A 28 -0.73 11.09 -16.29
C THR A 28 -1.42 11.57 -15.02
N SER A 29 -1.55 10.71 -14.01
CA SER A 29 -2.23 11.04 -12.76
C SER A 29 -1.35 11.98 -11.94
N PRO A 30 -1.89 13.10 -11.42
CA PRO A 30 -1.09 14.00 -10.60
C PRO A 30 -0.76 13.40 -9.22
N TYR A 31 -1.60 12.46 -8.74
CA TYR A 31 -1.47 11.79 -7.46
C TYR A 31 -2.00 10.36 -7.53
N ASN A 32 -1.34 9.47 -6.79
CA ASN A 32 -1.79 8.12 -6.51
C ASN A 32 -2.07 7.96 -5.02
N ILE A 33 -2.99 7.04 -4.68
CA ILE A 33 -3.41 6.76 -3.30
C ILE A 33 -3.24 5.26 -3.06
N GLY A 34 -2.57 4.92 -1.96
CA GLY A 34 -2.36 3.55 -1.51
C GLY A 34 -2.84 3.37 -0.08
N MET A 35 -3.36 2.19 0.23
CA MET A 35 -3.78 1.81 1.58
C MET A 35 -3.15 0.46 1.93
N PHE A 36 -2.49 0.42 3.09
CA PHE A 36 -1.82 -0.76 3.62
C PHE A 36 -2.51 -1.19 4.92
N PHE A 37 -2.91 -2.46 5.01
CA PHE A 37 -3.62 -3.01 6.16
C PHE A 37 -3.25 -4.48 6.36
N ALA A 38 -3.42 -4.98 7.59
CA ALA A 38 -3.29 -6.39 7.94
C ALA A 38 -4.59 -6.88 8.59
N GLY A 39 -5.10 -8.01 8.11
CA GLY A 39 -6.32 -8.63 8.64
C GLY A 39 -7.19 -9.25 7.56
N PRO A 40 -8.10 -10.18 7.92
CA PRO A 40 -8.99 -10.80 6.96
C PRO A 40 -10.05 -9.80 6.48
N VAL A 41 -10.39 -9.85 5.19
CA VAL A 41 -11.56 -9.15 4.66
C VAL A 41 -12.81 -9.98 4.97
N ILE A 42 -13.72 -9.45 5.79
CA ILE A 42 -14.98 -10.11 6.15
C ILE A 42 -16.12 -9.20 5.70
N ASN A 43 -17.00 -9.69 4.82
CA ASN A 43 -18.14 -8.93 4.28
C ASN A 43 -17.76 -7.56 3.70
N GLY A 44 -16.60 -7.46 3.05
CA GLY A 44 -16.13 -6.20 2.45
C GLY A 44 -15.56 -5.18 3.44
N THR A 45 -15.37 -5.56 4.71
CA THR A 45 -14.72 -4.73 5.73
C THR A 45 -13.42 -5.37 6.19
N PHE A 46 -12.40 -4.57 6.43
CA PHE A 46 -11.14 -5.02 7.03
C PHE A 46 -11.40 -5.40 8.49
N SER A 47 -11.19 -6.66 8.84
CA SER A 47 -11.40 -7.15 10.20
C SER A 47 -10.17 -6.90 11.06
N SER A 48 -10.44 -6.52 12.31
CA SER A 48 -9.50 -6.43 13.43
C SER A 48 -8.82 -7.74 13.83
N ARG A 49 -9.25 -8.85 13.25
CA ARG A 49 -8.89 -10.20 13.66
C ARG A 49 -7.56 -10.66 13.08
N LEU A 50 -6.48 -10.29 13.76
CA LEU A 50 -5.14 -10.81 13.43
C LEU A 50 -4.98 -12.30 13.76
N ASP A 51 -5.85 -12.87 14.61
CA ASP A 51 -5.87 -14.30 14.97
C ASP A 51 -6.22 -15.24 13.79
N ARG A 52 -6.61 -14.67 12.65
CA ARG A 52 -6.88 -15.40 11.40
C ARG A 52 -5.86 -15.11 10.30
N VAL A 53 -4.79 -14.38 10.63
CA VAL A 53 -3.63 -14.19 9.75
C VAL A 53 -2.65 -15.30 10.14
N SER A 54 -2.41 -16.25 9.24
CA SER A 54 -1.63 -17.47 9.54
C SER A 54 -0.12 -17.25 9.55
N HIS A 55 0.35 -16.08 9.11
CA HIS A 55 1.76 -15.78 8.92
C HIS A 55 2.05 -14.33 9.33
N GLU A 56 3.19 -14.12 9.97
CA GLU A 56 3.74 -12.78 10.17
C GLU A 56 4.48 -12.37 8.89
N LEU A 57 4.23 -11.13 8.43
CA LEU A 57 4.94 -10.52 7.32
C LEU A 57 5.99 -9.56 7.88
N HIS A 58 7.25 -9.81 7.56
CA HIS A 58 8.34 -8.87 7.83
C HIS A 58 8.68 -8.11 6.55
N GLY A 59 8.88 -6.80 6.67
CA GLY A 59 9.10 -5.92 5.53
C GLY A 59 7.81 -5.49 4.85
N GLY A 60 7.87 -5.14 3.57
CA GLY A 60 6.69 -4.77 2.77
C GLY A 60 6.20 -3.35 3.03
N GLU A 61 7.01 -2.53 3.69
CA GLU A 61 6.71 -1.13 3.94
C GLU A 61 6.76 -0.34 2.62
N PHE A 62 5.94 0.70 2.55
CA PHE A 62 6.10 1.70 1.50
C PHE A 62 7.32 2.56 1.82
N TRP A 63 8.23 2.67 0.86
CA TRP A 63 9.43 3.46 1.00
C TRP A 63 9.40 4.64 0.05
N TRP A 64 9.41 5.85 0.62
CA TRP A 64 9.55 7.10 -0.09
C TRP A 64 11.02 7.52 -0.06
N ALA A 65 11.77 7.02 -1.02
CA ALA A 65 13.23 7.03 -1.00
C ALA A 65 13.83 8.44 -0.99
N GLU A 66 13.25 9.36 -1.76
CA GLU A 66 13.72 10.76 -1.82
C GLU A 66 13.54 11.54 -0.51
N HIS A 67 12.68 11.07 0.38
CA HIS A 67 12.43 11.71 1.67
C HIS A 67 13.02 10.95 2.85
N GLY A 68 13.57 9.75 2.62
CA GLY A 68 14.03 8.87 3.69
C GLY A 68 12.90 8.44 4.62
N ILE A 69 11.66 8.39 4.12
CA ILE A 69 10.47 8.03 4.89
C ILE A 69 10.09 6.59 4.57
N VAL A 70 9.82 5.79 5.61
CA VAL A 70 9.29 4.44 5.51
C VAL A 70 7.94 4.40 6.22
N VAL A 71 6.91 3.96 5.51
CA VAL A 71 5.56 3.78 6.05
C VAL A 71 5.30 2.31 6.26
N GLY A 72 5.36 1.89 7.52
CA GLY A 72 5.10 0.53 7.93
C GLY A 72 3.62 0.16 7.91
N HIS A 73 3.36 -1.13 8.17
CA HIS A 73 1.99 -1.59 8.38
C HIS A 73 1.39 -0.92 9.63
N ALA A 74 0.09 -0.65 9.56
CA ALA A 74 -0.62 -0.13 10.72
C ALA A 74 -0.77 -1.23 11.80
N PRO A 75 -0.93 -0.85 13.09
CA PRO A 75 -1.34 -1.79 14.14
C PRO A 75 -2.67 -2.47 13.80
N ALA A 76 -3.02 -3.51 14.56
CA ALA A 76 -4.35 -4.11 14.50
C ALA A 76 -5.44 -3.02 14.53
N ASN A 77 -6.43 -3.12 13.63
CA ASN A 77 -7.61 -2.23 13.57
C ASN A 77 -7.31 -0.85 12.99
N SER A 78 -6.24 -0.73 12.20
CA SER A 78 -5.85 0.52 11.57
C SER A 78 -5.38 0.25 10.13
N SER A 79 -5.26 1.32 9.36
CA SER A 79 -4.68 1.32 8.02
C SER A 79 -3.66 2.44 7.93
N ALA A 80 -2.64 2.24 7.10
CA ALA A 80 -1.76 3.32 6.68
C ALA A 80 -2.20 3.73 5.29
N GLU A 81 -2.64 4.98 5.15
CA GLU A 81 -2.95 5.59 3.86
C GLU A 81 -1.77 6.47 3.43
N VAL A 82 -1.35 6.33 2.18
CA VAL A 82 -0.25 7.09 1.60
C VAL A 82 -0.74 7.73 0.31
N ILE A 83 -0.40 9.01 0.13
CA ILE A 83 -0.64 9.74 -1.10
C ILE A 83 0.72 10.22 -1.60
N TRP A 84 1.04 9.94 -2.86
CA TRP A 84 2.27 10.38 -3.51
C TRP A 84 1.98 10.95 -4.89
N ARG A 85 2.90 11.77 -5.39
CA ARG A 85 2.90 12.32 -6.75
C ARG A 85 3.58 11.33 -7.67
N ASP A 86 2.76 10.53 -8.34
CA ASP A 86 3.07 9.60 -9.43
C ASP A 86 4.45 9.82 -10.09
N ASP A 87 4.58 10.88 -10.91
CA ASP A 87 5.78 11.13 -11.74
C ASP A 87 6.92 11.88 -11.03
N LYS A 88 6.71 12.33 -9.77
CA LYS A 88 7.69 13.11 -9.01
C LYS A 88 8.35 12.31 -7.92
N ASP A 89 7.60 11.48 -7.24
CA ASP A 89 8.01 10.84 -6.00
C ASP A 89 8.61 9.46 -6.29
N TYR A 90 9.91 9.32 -6.05
CA TYR A 90 10.58 8.02 -6.16
C TYR A 90 10.21 7.14 -4.96
N HIS A 91 9.47 6.07 -5.25
CA HIS A 91 8.84 5.24 -4.23
C HIS A 91 8.85 3.76 -4.60
N GLY A 92 8.58 2.90 -3.64
CA GLY A 92 8.40 1.46 -3.86
C GLY A 92 7.94 0.75 -2.60
N THR A 93 7.78 -0.56 -2.70
CA THR A 93 7.45 -1.45 -1.58
C THR A 93 8.67 -2.31 -1.30
N LEU A 94 9.20 -2.22 -0.08
CA LEU A 94 10.40 -2.94 0.33
C LEU A 94 10.19 -4.45 0.27
N SER A 95 11.29 -5.18 0.07
CA SER A 95 11.28 -6.64 0.10
C SER A 95 10.71 -7.15 1.42
N CYS A 96 9.94 -8.22 1.34
CA CYS A 96 9.32 -8.85 2.48
C CYS A 96 9.51 -10.37 2.45
N TRP A 97 9.36 -10.97 3.62
CA TRP A 97 9.33 -12.41 3.79
C TRP A 97 8.29 -12.80 4.82
N LEU A 98 7.76 -14.01 4.67
CA LEU A 98 6.83 -14.62 5.60
C LEU A 98 7.62 -15.49 6.58
N SER A 99 7.24 -15.46 7.85
CA SER A 99 7.68 -16.44 8.85
C SER A 99 6.46 -17.14 9.47
N GLU A 100 6.66 -18.39 9.87
CA GLU A 100 5.71 -19.08 10.73
C GLU A 100 5.75 -18.43 12.12
N GLY A 101 4.57 -18.14 12.67
CA GLY A 101 4.37 -17.59 14.01
C GLY A 101 4.00 -18.65 15.04
#